data_AF-A0AAN7QHR5-F1
#
_entry.id   AF-A0AAN7QHR5-F1
#
_cell.length_a   1.000
_cell.length_b   1.000
_cell.length_c   1.000
_cell.angle_alpha   90.00
_cell.angle_beta   90.00
_cell.angle_gamma   90.00
#
_symmetry.space_group_name_H-M   'P 1'
#
loop_
_entity.id
_entity.type
_entity.pdbx_description
1 polymer ?
#
loop_
_entity_poly.entity_id
_entity_poly.type
_entity_poly.pdbx_seq_one_letter_code
_entity_poly.pdbx_strand_id
1 'polypeptide(L)'
;MDSESDESIELEEQFILRLPLVQADVVRKSLKKSKSKKFKKLLKICLDEDNRTGTVIVKKRQLHAKIVDLPCIVDSNKTTDKAMIFKTANISQIMICQEEEFEDGDECSYPHGLAPSLKNGKKRRFRKVLRNEENPDDIAEIEKEVIWLLRADNEAVSTRFEFFYDEEKPINECSLFGEVITDSDTDLDTSSKSNSD
;
A
#
# COMPACT_ATOMS: atom_id res chain seq x y z
N MET A 1 28.36 13.34 -32.10
CA MET A 1 27.89 12.06 -31.56
C MET A 1 28.22 12.14 -30.09
N ASP A 2 27.26 12.66 -29.33
CA ASP A 2 27.47 13.02 -27.94
C ASP A 2 27.56 11.74 -27.12
N SER A 3 28.77 11.45 -26.66
CA SER A 3 29.03 10.44 -25.64
C SER A 3 28.64 11.03 -24.28
N GLU A 4 27.34 11.04 -23.99
CA GLU A 4 26.87 11.23 -22.62
C GLU A 4 27.24 9.98 -21.82
N SER A 5 28.03 10.19 -20.77
CA SER A 5 28.39 9.19 -19.79
C SER A 5 27.14 8.52 -19.22
N ASP A 6 27.12 7.19 -19.17
CA ASP A 6 26.19 6.37 -18.39
C ASP A 6 26.37 6.67 -16.88
N GLU A 7 25.95 7.87 -16.45
CA GLU A 7 25.69 8.13 -15.05
C GLU A 7 24.43 7.33 -14.69
N SER A 8 24.54 6.41 -13.74
CA SER A 8 23.41 5.65 -13.23
C SER A 8 22.36 6.62 -12.68
N ILE A 9 21.24 6.77 -13.40
CA ILE A 9 20.14 7.65 -13.01
C ILE A 9 19.43 7.01 -11.80
N GLU A 10 19.57 7.63 -10.64
CA GLU A 10 18.80 7.26 -9.44
C GLU A 10 17.45 7.96 -9.46
N LEU A 11 16.36 7.19 -9.34
CA LEU A 11 15.01 7.74 -9.32
C LEU A 11 14.70 8.30 -7.94
N GLU A 12 14.06 9.47 -7.89
CA GLU A 12 13.63 10.08 -6.63
C GLU A 12 12.42 9.32 -6.05
N GLU A 13 12.55 8.85 -4.82
CA GLU A 13 11.45 8.25 -4.07
C GLU A 13 10.70 9.29 -3.24
N GLN A 14 9.37 9.26 -3.31
CA GLN A 14 8.50 10.23 -2.66
C GLN A 14 7.33 9.53 -1.96
N PHE A 15 7.00 9.97 -0.75
CA PHE A 15 5.86 9.48 0.03
C PHE A 15 5.15 10.62 0.76
N ILE A 16 3.92 10.38 1.22
CA ILE A 16 3.17 11.35 2.02
C ILE A 16 3.50 11.17 3.51
N LEU A 17 3.86 12.25 4.20
CA LEU A 17 3.98 12.27 5.66
C LEU A 17 2.71 12.90 6.27
N ARG A 18 1.99 12.14 7.09
CA ARG A 18 0.84 12.60 7.85
C ARG A 18 1.17 12.67 9.34
N LEU A 19 1.08 13.88 9.89
CA LEU A 19 1.31 14.16 11.31
C LEU A 19 -0.01 14.53 12.00
N PRO A 20 -0.12 14.37 13.33
CA PRO A 20 -1.21 14.96 14.08
C PRO A 20 -1.20 16.49 13.92
N LEU A 21 -2.37 17.11 14.04
CA LEU A 21 -2.60 18.50 13.63
C LEU A 21 -1.61 19.49 14.29
N VAL A 22 -1.34 19.30 15.57
CA VAL A 22 -0.44 20.17 16.35
C VAL A 22 0.98 20.13 15.81
N GLN A 23 1.52 18.94 15.56
CA GLN A 23 2.86 18.69 15.06
C GLN A 23 2.97 19.12 13.58
N ALA A 24 1.94 18.86 12.78
CA ALA A 24 1.84 19.32 11.40
C ALA A 24 1.95 20.85 11.30
N ASP A 25 1.26 21.59 12.18
CA ASP A 25 1.32 23.05 12.23
C ASP A 25 2.71 23.58 12.60
N VAL A 26 3.40 22.90 13.52
CA VAL A 26 4.79 23.23 13.89
C VAL A 26 5.72 23.08 12.69
N VAL A 27 5.64 21.94 11.99
CA VAL A 27 6.44 21.67 10.78
C VAL A 27 6.11 22.68 9.68
N ARG A 28 4.83 22.93 9.41
CA ARG A 28 4.35 23.91 8.41
C ARG A 28 4.86 25.32 8.69
N LYS A 29 4.77 25.79 9.94
CA LYS A 29 5.29 27.11 10.35
C LYS A 29 6.81 27.18 10.20
N SER A 30 7.52 26.08 10.44
CA SER A 30 8.98 26.03 10.26
C SER A 30 9.39 26.07 8.79
N LEU A 31 8.72 25.30 7.91
CA LEU A 31 9.00 25.28 6.48
C LEU A 31 8.86 26.66 5.84
N LYS A 32 7.80 27.41 6.20
CA LYS A 32 7.57 28.77 5.70
C LYS A 32 8.64 29.79 6.11
N LYS A 33 9.35 29.56 7.22
CA LYS A 33 10.36 30.50 7.75
C LYS A 33 11.74 30.38 7.08
N SER A 34 11.89 29.49 6.09
CA SER A 34 13.05 29.37 5.20
C SER A 34 14.43 29.48 5.89
N LYS A 35 14.69 28.58 6.86
CA LYS A 35 16.05 28.35 7.39
C LYS A 35 16.35 26.86 7.40
N SER A 36 16.79 26.32 6.25
CA SER A 36 17.05 24.89 6.00
C SER A 36 17.88 24.22 7.12
N LYS A 37 18.94 24.87 7.63
CA LYS A 37 19.77 24.32 8.72
C LYS A 37 19.02 24.07 10.04
N LYS A 38 17.95 24.81 10.32
CA LYS A 38 17.13 24.61 11.53
C LYS A 38 16.09 23.50 11.36
N PHE A 39 15.71 23.19 10.12
CA PHE A 39 14.69 22.18 9.84
C PHE A 39 15.19 20.76 10.12
N LYS A 40 16.45 20.45 9.78
CA LYS A 40 17.08 19.15 10.11
C LYS A 40 17.09 18.83 11.62
N LYS A 41 17.09 19.86 12.48
CA LYS A 41 17.00 19.70 13.94
C LYS A 41 15.56 19.60 14.45
N LEU A 42 14.58 19.93 13.60
CA LEU A 42 13.17 20.01 13.95
C LEU A 42 12.42 18.72 13.60
N LEU A 43 12.70 18.13 12.44
CA LEU A 43 12.06 16.90 11.98
C LEU A 43 13.12 15.83 11.72
N LYS A 44 12.96 14.66 12.35
CA LYS A 44 13.76 13.46 12.10
C LYS A 44 12.81 12.28 11.88
N ILE A 45 13.13 11.44 10.91
CA ILE A 45 12.42 10.19 10.61
C ILE A 45 13.43 9.07 10.81
N CYS A 46 13.03 8.03 11.54
CA CYS A 46 13.78 6.80 11.73
C CYS A 46 12.85 5.65 11.37
N LEU A 47 13.25 4.79 10.43
CA LEU A 47 12.53 3.56 10.10
C LEU A 47 13.15 2.40 10.86
N ASP A 48 12.31 1.43 11.20
CA ASP A 48 12.73 0.17 11.79
C ASP A 48 13.11 -0.83 10.68
N GLU A 49 13.62 -2.01 11.04
CA GLU A 49 14.18 -2.99 10.08
C GLU A 49 13.16 -3.53 9.08
N ASP A 50 11.86 -3.49 9.43
CA ASP A 50 10.75 -3.92 8.58
C ASP A 50 10.40 -2.92 7.46
N ASN A 51 10.97 -1.71 7.49
CA ASN A 51 10.62 -0.57 6.63
C ASN A 51 9.12 -0.21 6.59
N ARG A 52 8.33 -0.70 7.56
CA ARG A 52 6.89 -0.47 7.68
C ARG A 52 6.55 0.29 8.94
N THR A 53 7.35 0.14 9.99
CA THR A 53 7.22 0.87 11.24
C THR A 53 8.40 1.80 11.47
N GLY A 54 8.25 2.72 12.41
CA GLY A 54 9.32 3.65 12.74
C GLY A 54 8.89 4.72 13.73
N THR A 55 9.78 5.68 13.93
CA THR A 55 9.56 6.82 14.81
C THR A 55 9.81 8.14 14.10
N VAL A 56 8.93 9.12 14.35
CA VAL A 56 9.05 10.47 13.81
C VAL A 56 9.16 11.47 14.94
N ILE A 57 10.24 12.24 14.95
CA ILE A 57 10.52 13.23 15.99
C ILE A 57 10.25 14.63 15.44
N VAL A 58 9.29 15.34 16.04
CA VAL A 58 8.93 16.73 15.72
C VAL A 58 9.21 17.64 16.92
N LYS A 59 10.21 18.52 16.82
CA LYS A 59 10.58 19.51 17.87
C LYS A 59 10.68 18.86 19.27
N LYS A 60 11.34 17.69 19.34
CA LYS A 60 11.54 16.84 20.54
C LYS A 60 10.33 16.01 21.00
N ARG A 61 9.20 16.05 20.30
CA ARG A 61 8.10 15.10 20.52
C ARG A 61 8.32 13.89 19.62
N GLN A 62 8.36 12.71 20.21
CA GLN A 62 8.42 11.45 19.49
C GLN A 62 6.99 11.00 19.17
N LEU A 63 6.79 10.51 17.95
CA LEU A 63 5.56 9.93 17.45
C LEU A 63 5.89 8.53 16.93
N HIS A 64 4.95 7.61 17.10
CA HIS A 64 4.99 6.32 16.43
C HIS A 64 4.53 6.53 14.99
N ALA A 65 5.20 5.86 14.05
CA ALA A 65 4.93 5.98 12.62
C ALA A 65 4.73 4.62 11.99
N LYS A 66 3.77 4.55 11.06
CA LYS A 66 3.51 3.37 10.23
C LYS A 66 3.34 3.77 8.77
N ILE A 67 4.02 3.06 7.88
CA ILE A 67 3.90 3.21 6.43
C ILE A 67 2.84 2.26 5.92
N VAL A 68 1.81 2.82 5.31
CA VAL A 68 0.70 2.08 4.70
C VAL A 68 0.56 2.44 3.23
N ASP A 69 0.04 1.49 2.46
CA ASP A 69 -0.12 1.58 1.02
C ASP A 69 -1.43 2.31 0.69
N LEU A 70 -1.33 3.38 -0.08
CA LEU A 70 -2.48 4.13 -0.58
C LEU A 70 -3.25 3.31 -1.61
N PRO A 71 -4.58 3.45 -1.64
CA PRO A 71 -5.39 2.75 -2.63
C PRO A 71 -5.28 3.37 -4.04
N CYS A 72 -4.79 4.61 -4.14
CA CYS A 72 -4.61 5.31 -5.40
C CYS A 72 -3.13 5.60 -5.63
N ILE A 73 -2.68 5.45 -6.88
CA ILE A 73 -1.39 5.99 -7.33
C ILE A 73 -1.54 7.50 -7.48
N VAL A 74 -0.63 8.26 -6.87
CA VAL A 74 -0.58 9.71 -6.91
C VAL A 74 0.65 10.15 -7.68
N ASP A 75 0.45 10.86 -8.78
CA ASP A 75 1.55 11.43 -9.56
C ASP A 75 1.99 12.77 -8.94
N SER A 76 3.26 12.87 -8.56
CA SER A 76 3.87 14.15 -8.23
C SER A 76 4.35 14.82 -9.51
N ASN A 77 4.08 16.12 -9.61
CA ASN A 77 4.40 16.89 -10.80
C ASN A 77 5.00 18.25 -10.41
N LYS A 78 5.94 18.71 -11.23
CA LYS A 78 6.53 20.06 -11.14
C LYS A 78 6.10 20.92 -12.32
N THR A 79 6.00 22.21 -12.08
CA THR A 79 5.73 23.23 -13.10
C THR A 79 6.45 24.52 -12.74
N THR A 80 6.88 25.27 -13.75
CA THR A 80 7.51 26.60 -13.58
C THR A 80 6.57 27.71 -14.02
N ASP A 81 5.77 27.46 -15.05
CA ASP A 81 4.85 28.41 -15.71
C ASP A 81 3.37 28.19 -15.35
N LYS A 82 3.05 27.12 -14.59
CA LYS A 82 1.70 26.66 -14.26
C LYS A 82 0.88 26.18 -15.47
N ALA A 83 1.52 25.95 -16.61
CA ALA A 83 0.90 25.45 -17.82
C ALA A 83 1.50 24.09 -18.21
N MET A 84 2.83 24.02 -18.32
CA MET A 84 3.54 22.77 -18.56
C MET A 84 3.76 22.04 -17.25
N ILE A 85 3.26 20.81 -17.18
CA ILE A 85 3.33 19.94 -16.02
C ILE A 85 4.25 18.77 -16.37
N PHE A 86 5.29 18.57 -15.58
CA PHE A 86 6.27 17.50 -15.75
C PHE A 86 6.18 16.53 -14.58
N LYS A 87 5.97 15.24 -14.88
CA LYS A 87 5.95 14.18 -13.88
C LYS A 87 7.32 14.03 -13.23
N THR A 88 7.34 13.92 -11.91
CA THR A 88 8.58 13.76 -11.12
C THR A 88 8.65 12.39 -10.46
N ALA A 89 7.58 11.92 -9.84
CA ALA A 89 7.58 10.62 -9.17
C ALA A 89 6.15 10.06 -9.06
N ASN A 90 6.09 8.80 -8.63
CA ASN A 90 4.86 8.15 -8.21
C ASN A 90 4.86 7.92 -6.72
N ILE A 91 3.71 8.24 -6.10
CA ILE A 91 3.49 8.13 -4.67
C ILE A 91 2.34 7.15 -4.47
N SER A 92 2.64 6.02 -3.86
CA SER A 92 1.67 4.97 -3.51
C SER A 92 1.64 4.68 -2.02
N GLN A 93 2.38 5.43 -1.19
CA GLN A 93 2.51 5.18 0.24
C GLN A 93 2.33 6.44 1.08
N ILE A 94 1.86 6.24 2.30
CA ILE A 94 1.70 7.28 3.32
C ILE A 94 2.24 6.79 4.66
N MET A 95 3.12 7.60 5.26
CA MET A 95 3.56 7.43 6.64
C MET A 95 2.59 8.18 7.56
N ILE A 96 1.83 7.44 8.35
CA ILE A 96 0.91 7.97 9.35
C ILE A 96 1.63 8.00 10.68
N CYS A 97 1.59 9.16 11.35
CA CYS A 97 2.18 9.34 12.67
C CYS A 97 1.11 9.64 13.71
N GLN A 98 1.23 9.03 14.89
CA GLN A 98 0.33 9.24 16.03
C GLN A 98 1.10 9.17 17.36
N GLU A 99 0.47 9.61 18.44
CA GLU A 99 1.09 9.63 19.78
C GLU A 99 1.02 8.26 20.46
N GLU A 100 0.00 7.47 20.14
CA GLU A 100 -0.20 6.11 20.64
C GLU A 100 0.56 5.09 19.78
N GLU A 101 0.85 3.91 20.32
CA GLU A 101 1.42 2.83 19.53
C GLU A 101 0.40 2.30 18.50
N PHE A 102 0.87 1.71 17.41
CA PHE A 102 0.00 1.02 16.47
C PHE A 102 -0.28 -0.40 16.99
N GLU A 103 -1.47 -0.93 16.74
CA GLU A 103 -1.78 -2.31 17.13
C GLU A 103 -1.04 -3.29 16.21
N ASP A 104 -0.50 -4.35 16.81
CA ASP A 104 0.15 -5.43 16.07
C ASP A 104 -0.90 -6.17 15.23
N GLY A 105 -0.66 -6.30 13.92
CA GLY A 105 -1.58 -6.92 12.98
C GLY A 105 -2.45 -5.94 12.18
N ASP A 106 -2.36 -4.63 12.46
CA ASP A 106 -3.00 -3.62 11.61
C ASP A 106 -2.55 -3.79 10.14
N GLU A 107 -3.51 -3.88 9.22
CA GLU A 107 -3.23 -4.09 7.80
C GLU A 107 -2.35 -2.96 7.25
N CYS A 108 -1.34 -3.29 6.43
CA CYS A 108 -0.50 -2.29 5.76
C CYS A 108 -1.23 -1.54 4.62
N SER A 109 -2.55 -1.69 4.54
CA SER A 109 -3.43 -1.28 3.44
C SER A 109 -4.30 -0.11 3.91
N TYR A 110 -4.19 1.03 3.23
CA TYR A 110 -4.95 2.22 3.62
C TYR A 110 -6.31 2.27 2.91
N PRO A 111 -7.44 2.40 3.64
CA PRO A 111 -8.77 2.28 3.04
C PRO A 111 -9.22 3.51 2.24
N HIS A 112 -8.55 4.66 2.37
CA HIS A 112 -9.00 5.95 1.82
C HIS A 112 -8.01 6.55 0.82
N GLY A 113 -8.51 7.20 -0.23
CA GLY A 113 -7.66 8.08 -1.03
C GLY A 113 -7.33 9.38 -0.31
N LEU A 114 -6.35 10.14 -0.82
CA LEU A 114 -5.96 11.44 -0.25
C LEU A 114 -7.05 12.51 -0.42
N ALA A 115 -7.78 12.47 -1.54
CA ALA A 115 -8.83 13.44 -1.82
C ALA A 115 -10.12 13.10 -1.04
N PRO A 116 -10.87 14.10 -0.53
CA PRO A 116 -12.11 13.85 0.22
C PRO A 116 -13.14 13.00 -0.53
N SER A 117 -13.24 13.18 -1.85
CA SER A 117 -14.13 12.41 -2.72
C SER A 117 -13.80 10.92 -2.78
N LEU A 118 -12.58 10.52 -2.39
CA LEU A 118 -12.05 9.15 -2.39
C LEU A 118 -12.05 8.50 -0.99
N LYS A 119 -12.81 9.04 -0.03
CA LYS A 119 -13.07 8.33 1.23
C LYS A 119 -13.70 6.96 0.95
N ASN A 120 -13.13 5.92 1.57
CA ASN A 120 -13.46 4.51 1.33
C ASN A 120 -13.39 4.12 -0.15
N GLY A 121 -12.37 4.61 -0.88
CA GLY A 121 -12.23 4.40 -2.32
C GLY A 121 -12.24 2.92 -2.72
N LYS A 122 -11.47 2.09 -1.98
CA LYS A 122 -11.42 0.64 -2.19
C LYS A 122 -12.80 -0.01 -2.12
N LYS A 123 -13.53 0.25 -1.04
CA LYS A 123 -14.86 -0.34 -0.79
C LYS A 123 -15.95 0.21 -1.74
N ARG A 124 -15.91 1.52 -2.03
CA ARG A 124 -17.05 2.24 -2.61
C ARG A 124 -16.92 2.58 -4.10
N ARG A 125 -15.71 2.84 -4.59
CA ARG A 125 -15.50 3.41 -5.93
C ARG A 125 -14.76 2.49 -6.87
N PHE A 126 -13.89 1.63 -6.35
CA PHE A 126 -13.13 0.73 -7.19
C PHE A 126 -14.04 -0.41 -7.63
N ARG A 127 -14.00 -0.71 -8.92
CA ARG A 127 -14.69 -1.87 -9.45
C ARG A 127 -14.00 -3.09 -8.85
N LYS A 128 -14.77 -3.88 -8.10
CA LYS A 128 -14.32 -5.15 -7.56
C LYS A 128 -13.99 -6.08 -8.73
N VAL A 129 -12.85 -6.74 -8.65
CA VAL A 129 -12.45 -7.78 -9.60
C VAL A 129 -12.69 -9.10 -8.90
N LEU A 130 -13.22 -10.08 -9.63
CA LEU A 130 -13.28 -11.45 -9.12
C LEU A 130 -11.83 -11.88 -8.87
N ARG A 131 -11.50 -12.14 -7.61
CA ARG A 131 -10.20 -12.66 -7.19
C ARG A 131 -10.49 -13.91 -6.40
N ASN A 132 -9.73 -14.97 -6.67
CA ASN A 132 -9.70 -16.11 -5.78
C ASN A 132 -9.14 -15.63 -4.43
N GLU A 133 -9.71 -16.10 -3.32
CA GLU A 133 -9.39 -15.69 -1.93
C GLU A 133 -7.95 -16.02 -1.49
N GLU A 134 -7.11 -16.52 -2.38
CA GLU A 134 -5.71 -16.79 -2.09
C GLU A 134 -4.98 -15.47 -1.88
N ASN A 135 -4.20 -15.38 -0.78
CA ASN A 135 -3.57 -14.13 -0.39
C ASN A 135 -2.70 -13.62 -1.55
N PRO A 136 -2.53 -12.30 -1.70
CA PRO A 136 -1.59 -11.75 -2.68
C PRO A 136 -0.17 -12.30 -2.54
N ASP A 137 0.21 -12.76 -1.33
CA ASP A 137 1.47 -13.46 -1.07
C ASP A 137 1.50 -14.88 -1.65
N ASP A 138 0.36 -15.58 -1.66
CA ASP A 138 0.20 -16.94 -2.21
C ASP A 138 0.25 -16.93 -3.74
N ILE A 139 -0.21 -15.84 -4.39
CA ILE A 139 -0.22 -15.73 -5.86
C ILE A 139 1.17 -15.97 -6.45
N ALA A 140 2.22 -15.41 -5.84
CA ALA A 140 3.59 -15.59 -6.33
C ALA A 140 4.07 -17.04 -6.22
N GLU A 141 3.65 -17.75 -5.17
CA GLU A 141 3.96 -19.16 -4.98
C GLU A 141 3.16 -20.05 -5.94
N ILE A 142 1.87 -19.78 -6.11
CA ILE A 142 0.99 -20.45 -7.07
C ILE A 142 1.52 -20.26 -8.50
N GLU A 143 1.88 -19.04 -8.89
CA GLU A 143 2.45 -18.76 -10.22
C GLU A 143 3.72 -19.59 -10.46
N LYS A 144 4.59 -19.70 -9.45
CA LYS A 144 5.81 -20.50 -9.53
C LYS A 144 5.49 -21.99 -9.73
N GLU A 145 4.51 -22.52 -9.00
CA GLU A 145 4.10 -23.92 -9.10
C GLU A 145 3.45 -24.22 -10.45
N VAL A 146 2.56 -23.34 -10.91
CA VAL A 146 1.94 -23.44 -12.25
C VAL A 146 3.00 -23.43 -13.35
N ILE A 147 4.00 -22.57 -13.26
CA ILE A 147 5.12 -22.54 -14.21
C ILE A 147 5.90 -23.84 -14.17
N TRP A 148 6.13 -24.41 -12.99
CA TRP A 148 6.84 -25.66 -12.84
C TRP A 148 6.08 -26.83 -13.48
N LEU A 149 4.76 -26.93 -13.23
CA LEU A 149 3.87 -27.90 -13.87
C LEU A 149 3.91 -27.80 -15.40
N LEU A 150 3.78 -26.59 -15.95
CA LEU A 150 3.83 -26.37 -17.41
C LEU A 150 5.19 -26.75 -18.02
N ARG A 151 6.29 -26.58 -17.28
CA ARG A 151 7.61 -27.01 -17.74
C ARG A 151 7.74 -28.53 -17.75
N ALA A 152 7.30 -29.19 -16.69
CA ALA A 152 7.30 -30.65 -16.59
C ALA A 152 6.44 -31.28 -17.71
N ASP A 153 5.28 -30.69 -17.97
CA ASP A 153 4.37 -31.10 -19.04
C ASP A 153 4.99 -30.95 -20.43
N ASN A 154 5.78 -29.88 -20.66
CA ASN A 154 6.47 -29.66 -21.93
C ASN A 154 7.64 -30.64 -22.15
N GLU A 155 8.26 -31.14 -21.08
CA GLU A 155 9.30 -32.17 -21.14
C GLU A 155 8.72 -33.58 -21.28
N ALA A 156 7.45 -33.78 -20.93
CA ALA A 156 6.79 -35.07 -21.00
C ALA A 156 6.47 -35.48 -22.45
N VAL A 157 6.46 -36.79 -22.68
CA VAL A 157 6.11 -37.37 -24.00
C VAL A 157 4.60 -37.28 -24.27
N SER A 158 3.79 -37.27 -23.21
CA SER A 158 2.33 -37.13 -23.28
C SER A 158 1.80 -36.63 -21.93
N THR A 159 0.80 -35.76 -21.98
CA THR A 159 0.16 -35.15 -20.81
C THR A 159 -1.34 -35.41 -20.81
N ARG A 160 -1.92 -35.63 -19.63
CA ARG A 160 -3.37 -35.80 -19.39
C ARG A 160 -3.70 -35.25 -18.01
N PHE A 161 -4.74 -34.43 -17.94
CA PHE A 161 -5.31 -33.95 -16.67
C PHE A 161 -6.77 -34.39 -16.57
N GLU A 162 -7.23 -34.63 -15.34
CA GLU A 162 -8.61 -34.96 -15.02
C GLU A 162 -9.03 -34.17 -13.77
N PHE A 163 -10.23 -33.59 -13.80
CA PHE A 163 -10.78 -32.91 -12.64
C PHE A 163 -11.51 -33.92 -11.76
N PHE A 164 -11.07 -34.03 -10.51
CA PHE A 164 -11.82 -34.73 -9.47
C PHE A 164 -12.63 -33.69 -8.70
N TYR A 165 -13.94 -33.79 -8.78
CA TYR A 165 -14.82 -32.98 -7.95
C TYR A 165 -15.09 -33.77 -6.67
N ASP A 166 -14.70 -33.22 -5.52
CA ASP A 166 -15.29 -33.67 -4.25
C ASP A 166 -16.77 -33.26 -4.31
N GLU A 167 -17.63 -34.26 -4.48
CA GLU A 167 -19.08 -34.11 -4.64
C GLU A 167 -19.68 -33.40 -3.42
N GLU A 168 -19.77 -32.06 -3.43
CA GLU A 168 -20.74 -31.31 -2.60
C GLU A 168 -20.90 -29.82 -2.90
N LYS A 169 -20.13 -29.21 -3.83
CA LYS A 169 -20.35 -27.80 -4.21
C LYS A 169 -20.49 -27.63 -5.72
N PRO A 170 -21.64 -27.17 -6.24
CA PRO A 170 -21.78 -26.86 -7.65
C PRO A 170 -20.79 -25.75 -7.99
N ILE A 171 -19.89 -26.01 -8.94
CA ILE A 171 -18.95 -25.02 -9.46
C ILE A 171 -19.77 -23.96 -10.19
N ASN A 172 -19.98 -22.82 -9.55
CA ASN A 172 -20.53 -21.63 -10.16
C ASN A 172 -19.36 -20.76 -10.67
N GLU A 173 -19.63 -19.81 -11.57
CA GLU A 173 -18.58 -18.89 -12.07
C GLU A 173 -17.87 -18.13 -10.93
N CYS A 174 -18.55 -17.91 -9.80
CA CYS A 174 -17.95 -17.33 -8.58
C CYS A 174 -16.94 -18.27 -7.89
N SER A 175 -17.11 -19.59 -7.95
CA SER A 175 -16.16 -20.56 -7.40
C SER A 175 -14.95 -20.77 -8.30
N LEU A 176 -15.07 -20.51 -9.61
CA LEU A 176 -13.98 -20.71 -10.57
C LEU A 176 -13.14 -19.45 -10.80
N PHE A 177 -13.78 -18.28 -10.82
CA PHE A 177 -13.12 -16.98 -11.06
C PHE A 177 -12.97 -16.13 -9.80
N GLY A 178 -13.47 -16.63 -8.66
CA GLY A 178 -13.39 -16.00 -7.35
C GLY A 178 -14.64 -15.21 -6.99
N GLU A 179 -14.79 -14.90 -5.70
CA GLU A 179 -15.87 -14.05 -5.23
C GLU A 179 -15.56 -12.57 -5.51
N VAL A 180 -16.60 -11.74 -5.43
CA VAL A 180 -16.50 -10.29 -5.60
C VAL A 180 -15.85 -9.70 -4.35
N ILE A 181 -14.53 -9.84 -4.24
CA ILE A 181 -13.79 -9.36 -3.08
C ILE A 181 -13.80 -7.83 -3.06
N THR A 182 -14.21 -7.29 -1.91
CA THR A 182 -13.68 -6.02 -1.46
C THR A 182 -12.65 -6.26 -0.38
N ASP A 183 -11.59 -5.44 -0.36
CA ASP A 183 -10.68 -5.23 0.77
C ASP A 183 -11.41 -4.67 2.03
N SER A 184 -12.65 -5.08 2.26
CA SER A 184 -13.54 -4.64 3.33
C SER A 184 -14.18 -5.74 4.11
N ASP A 185 -14.15 -6.96 3.57
CA ASP A 185 -15.04 -8.01 4.04
C ASP A 185 -14.42 -8.80 5.21
N THR A 186 -13.26 -8.36 5.71
CA THR A 186 -12.67 -8.77 6.99
C THR A 186 -13.25 -8.05 8.22
N ASP A 187 -14.16 -7.08 8.05
CA ASP A 187 -14.70 -6.26 9.15
C ASP A 187 -15.96 -6.83 9.85
N LEU A 188 -16.34 -8.09 9.65
CA LEU A 188 -17.52 -8.68 10.31
C LEU A 188 -17.26 -10.12 10.77
N ASP A 189 -16.67 -10.28 11.97
CA ASP A 189 -17.17 -11.23 12.98
C ASP A 189 -16.26 -11.29 14.24
N THR A 190 -16.23 -10.22 15.03
CA THR A 190 -15.84 -10.31 16.46
C THR A 190 -16.53 -9.24 17.32
N SER A 191 -17.85 -9.10 17.25
CA SER A 191 -18.61 -8.54 18.40
C SER A 191 -20.09 -8.90 18.34
N SER A 192 -20.49 -9.91 19.13
CA SER A 192 -21.76 -9.93 19.90
C SER A 192 -22.10 -11.34 20.41
N LYS A 193 -21.38 -11.79 21.44
CA LYS A 193 -21.99 -12.65 22.47
C LYS A 193 -21.56 -12.15 23.85
N SER A 194 -22.21 -11.09 24.30
CA SER A 194 -22.30 -10.74 25.72
C SER A 194 -23.77 -10.58 26.10
N ASN A 195 -24.22 -11.56 26.88
CA ASN A 195 -25.25 -11.53 27.92
C ASN A 195 -26.61 -10.88 27.61
N SER A 196 -27.60 -11.75 27.47
CA SER A 196 -28.98 -11.49 27.90
C SER A 196 -29.25 -12.19 29.23
N ASP A 197 -29.92 -11.46 30.11
CA ASP A 197 -30.41 -11.75 31.46
C ASP A 197 -30.80 -13.20 31.81
#